data_AF-A0A5K1GFQ6-F1
#
_entry.id   AF-A0A5K1GFQ6-F1
#
_cell.length_a   1.000
_cell.length_b   1.000
_cell.length_c   1.000
_cell.angle_alpha   90.00
_cell.angle_beta   90.00
_cell.angle_gamma   90.00
#
_symmetry.space_group_name_H-M   'P 1'
#
loop_
_entity.id
_entity.type
_entity.pdbx_description
1 polymer ?
#
loop_
_entity_poly.entity_id
_entity_poly.type
_entity_poly.pdbx_seq_one_letter_code
_entity_poly.pdbx_strand_id
1 'polypeptide(L)' 'DLKRICETDLGLVSQCCLTKHVFKMSKQYLANVALKINVK' A
#
# COMPACT_ATOMS: atom_id res chain seq x y z
N ASP A 1 -0.02 3.79 -13.53
CA ASP A 1 1.03 2.94 -14.14
C ASP A 1 1.77 2.03 -13.18
N LEU A 2 2.26 2.54 -12.03
CA LEU A 2 3.04 1.74 -11.06
C LEU A 2 2.42 0.36 -10.76
N LYS A 3 1.13 0.30 -10.43
CA LYS A 3 0.45 -0.95 -10.08
C LYS A 3 0.48 -1.99 -11.21
N ARG A 4 0.27 -1.55 -12.46
CA ARG A 4 0.32 -2.42 -13.64
C ARG A 4 1.73 -2.98 -13.82
N ILE A 5 2.75 -2.13 -13.75
CA ILE A 5 4.15 -2.54 -13.92
C ILE A 5 4.55 -3.52 -12.80
N CYS A 6 4.25 -3.19 -11.54
CA CYS A 6 4.58 -4.07 -10.41
C CYS A 6 3.86 -5.42 -10.52
N GLU A 7 2.54 -5.41 -10.68
CA GLU A 7 1.75 -6.64 -10.53
C GLU A 7 1.73 -7.50 -11.79
N THR A 8 1.81 -6.91 -12.98
CA THR A 8 1.77 -7.64 -14.27
C THR A 8 3.14 -7.86 -14.87
N ASP A 9 3.99 -6.84 -14.90
CA ASP A 9 5.26 -6.90 -15.65
C ASP A 9 6.40 -7.46 -14.78
N LEU A 10 6.40 -7.21 -13.46
CA LEU A 10 7.47 -7.60 -12.52
C LEU A 10 7.08 -8.70 -11.53
N GLY A 11 5.79 -9.03 -11.40
CA GLY A 11 5.29 -10.01 -10.42
C GLY A 11 5.49 -9.59 -8.96
N LEU A 12 5.56 -8.28 -8.69
CA LEU A 12 5.73 -7.70 -7.37
C LEU A 12 4.39 -7.25 -6.79
N VAL A 13 4.16 -7.61 -5.52
CA VAL A 13 3.04 -7.11 -4.73
C VAL A 13 3.28 -5.63 -4.39
N SER A 14 2.28 -4.78 -4.66
CA SER A 14 2.37 -3.34 -4.39
C SER A 14 1.23 -2.84 -3.49
N GLN A 15 1.51 -1.95 -2.54
CA GLN A 15 0.49 -1.25 -1.74
C GLN A 15 0.82 0.24 -1.65
N CYS A 16 -0.05 1.08 -2.22
CA CYS A 16 0.13 2.53 -2.21
C CYS A 16 -0.38 3.16 -0.90
N CYS A 17 0.30 4.22 -0.47
CA CYS A 17 -0.07 5.07 0.66
C CYS A 17 -0.18 6.53 0.19
N LEU A 18 -1.12 7.29 0.75
CA LEU A 18 -1.25 8.72 0.44
C LEU A 18 -0.35 9.53 1.36
N THR A 19 0.36 10.51 0.80
CA THR A 19 1.32 11.38 1.49
C THR A 19 0.75 11.99 2.79
N LYS A 20 -0.52 12.42 2.79
CA LYS A 20 -1.18 12.97 3.98
C LYS A 20 -1.20 12.03 5.18
N HIS A 21 -1.25 10.72 4.96
CA HIS A 21 -1.27 9.72 6.03
C HIS A 21 0.14 9.31 6.49
N VAL A 22 1.16 9.60 5.68
CA VAL A 22 2.56 9.44 6.07
C VAL A 22 2.96 10.58 7.02
N PHE A 23 2.58 11.83 6.69
CA PHE A 23 2.87 12.98 7.55
C PHE A 23 2.00 13.04 8.81
N LYS A 24 0.76 12.54 8.75
CA LYS A 24 -0.12 12.41 9.93
C LYS A 24 -0.50 10.95 10.11
N MET A 25 0.38 10.21 10.76
CA MET A 25 0.14 8.80 11.06
C MET A 25 -0.98 8.65 12.09
N SER A 26 -1.97 7.81 11.79
CA SER A 26 -3.00 7.39 12.76
C SER A 26 -2.96 5.87 12.93
N LYS A 27 -3.23 5.40 14.16
CA LYS A 27 -3.27 3.95 14.46
C LYS A 27 -4.27 3.21 13.55
N GLN A 28 -5.43 3.81 13.31
CA GLN A 28 -6.44 3.23 12.42
C GLN A 28 -5.94 3.12 10.97
N TYR A 29 -5.24 4.14 10.45
CA TYR A 29 -4.70 4.09 9.11
C TYR A 29 -3.65 2.99 8.97
N LEU A 30 -2.72 2.91 9.93
CA LEU A 30 -1.68 1.90 9.94
C LEU A 30 -2.27 0.48 10.04
N ALA A 31 -3.27 0.26 10.90
CA ALA A 31 -3.99 -1.01 10.98
C ALA A 31 -4.64 -1.38 9.64
N ASN A 32 -5.31 -0.43 8.98
CA ASN A 32 -5.93 -0.65 7.68
C ASN A 32 -4.90 -0.99 6.59
N VAL A 33 -3.74 -0.32 6.59
CA VAL A 33 -2.65 -0.64 5.64
C VAL A 33 -2.07 -2.03 5.94
N ALA A 34 -1.85 -2.38 7.21
CA ALA A 34 -1.36 -3.70 7.60
C ALA A 34 -2.30 -4.81 7.14
N LEU A 35 -3.62 -4.65 7.32
CA LEU A 35 -4.61 -5.62 6.83
C LEU A 35 -4.58 -5.75 5.29
N LYS A 36 -4.37 -4.65 4.57
CA LYS A 36 -4.24 -4.68 3.10
C LYS A 36 -2.97 -5.35 2.62
N ILE A 37 -1.86 -5.22 3.36
CA ILE A 37 -0.62 -5.91 3.05
C ILE A 37 -0.77 -7.40 3.35
N ASN A 38 -1.39 -7.77 4.47
CA ASN A 38 -1.54 -9.17 4.89
C ASN A 38 -2.35 -10.04 3.91
N VAL A 39 -3.28 -9.45 3.14
CA VAL A 39 -4.13 -10.18 2.19
C VAL A 39 -3.51 -10.25 0.78
N LYS A 40 -2.41 -9.53 0.53
CA LYS A 40 -1.71 -9.54 -0.75
C LYS A 40 -0.47 -10.43 -0.69
#